data_AF-J9VYU3-F1
#
_entry.id   AF-J9VYU3-F1
#
_cell.length_a   1.000
_cell.length_b   1.000
_cell.length_c   1.000
_cell.angle_alpha   90.00
_cell.angle_beta   90.00
_cell.angle_gamma   90.00
#
_symmetry.space_group_name_H-M   'P 1'
#
loop_
_entity.id
_entity.type
_entity.pdbx_description
1 polymer ?
#
loop_
_entity_poly.entity_id
_entity_poly.type
_entity_poly.pdbx_seq_one_letter_code
_entity_poly.pdbx_strand_id
1 'polypeptide(L)'
;MNLLGTRQHQITLKRLLMLAFFSLLVLVPTSASASTNWKHLDMNSLGTATKMKVLKYNSLNWGEYYDDQSDLFKDTKHVQYKYAKRTRTLIMRYRNPQQFLLKTKYNYRKLIYRHGHKNPIVTHYFKVGHEKWKFATTIHYWLKKPIRY
;
A
#
# COMPACT_ATOMS: atom_id res chain seq x y z
N MET A 1 -39.77 -55.56 5.62
CA MET A 1 -39.27 -54.32 4.97
C MET A 1 -39.03 -53.26 6.05
N ASN A 2 -37.77 -53.04 6.45
CA ASN A 2 -37.40 -52.12 7.53
C ASN A 2 -37.32 -50.67 7.02
N LEU A 3 -38.48 -49.98 7.01
CA LEU A 3 -38.62 -48.58 6.59
C LEU A 3 -37.97 -47.57 7.57
N LEU A 4 -37.62 -48.00 8.78
CA LEU A 4 -37.00 -47.16 9.81
C LEU A 4 -35.48 -47.03 9.65
N GLY A 5 -34.78 -48.09 9.23
CA GLY A 5 -33.33 -48.06 9.05
C GLY A 5 -32.88 -47.15 7.91
N THR A 6 -33.61 -47.15 6.80
CA THR A 6 -33.29 -46.33 5.62
C THR A 6 -33.47 -44.83 5.87
N ARG A 7 -34.45 -44.42 6.69
CA ARG A 7 -34.65 -43.01 7.05
C ARG A 7 -33.55 -42.47 7.96
N GLN A 8 -33.10 -43.27 8.94
CA GLN A 8 -32.07 -42.84 9.89
C GLN A 8 -30.70 -42.67 9.20
N HIS A 9 -30.35 -43.58 8.28
CA HIS A 9 -29.12 -43.48 7.48
C HIS A 9 -29.09 -42.26 6.54
N GLN A 10 -30.24 -41.87 5.96
CA GLN A 10 -30.31 -40.66 5.12
C GLN A 10 -30.14 -39.37 5.93
N ILE A 11 -30.63 -39.32 7.17
CA ILE A 11 -30.49 -38.15 8.05
C ILE A 11 -29.02 -37.98 8.49
N THR A 12 -28.33 -39.07 8.81
CA THR A 12 -26.89 -39.02 9.14
C THR A 12 -26.02 -38.62 7.95
N LEU A 13 -26.34 -39.09 6.74
CA LEU A 13 -25.58 -38.74 5.53
C LEU A 13 -25.76 -37.26 5.15
N LYS A 14 -27.00 -36.73 5.24
CA LYS A 14 -27.27 -35.30 5.02
C LYS A 14 -26.56 -34.40 6.04
N ARG A 15 -26.49 -34.81 7.30
CA ARG A 15 -25.77 -34.07 8.35
C ARG A 15 -24.26 -34.07 8.13
N LEU A 16 -23.68 -35.20 7.71
CA LEU A 16 -22.27 -35.28 7.33
C LEU A 16 -21.95 -34.42 6.11
N LEU A 17 -22.81 -34.42 5.09
CA LEU A 17 -22.64 -33.57 3.91
C LEU A 17 -22.72 -32.07 4.24
N MET A 18 -23.64 -31.66 5.12
CA MET A 18 -23.70 -30.26 5.57
C MET A 18 -22.47 -29.84 6.39
N LEU A 19 -21.95 -30.71 7.26
CA LEU A 19 -20.73 -30.45 8.02
C LEU A 19 -19.51 -30.34 7.10
N ALA A 20 -19.40 -31.23 6.10
CA ALA A 20 -18.34 -31.18 5.09
C ALA A 20 -18.41 -29.88 4.26
N PHE A 21 -19.61 -29.43 3.90
CA PHE A 21 -19.83 -28.17 3.18
C PHE A 21 -19.46 -26.94 4.00
N PHE A 22 -19.79 -26.94 5.31
CA PHE A 22 -19.39 -25.88 6.24
C PHE A 22 -17.88 -25.82 6.46
N SER A 23 -17.20 -26.97 6.55
CA SER A 23 -15.73 -26.99 6.62
C SER A 23 -15.05 -26.51 5.32
N LEU A 24 -15.69 -26.70 4.16
CA LEU A 24 -15.16 -26.21 2.88
C LEU A 24 -15.27 -24.68 2.75
N LEU A 25 -16.29 -24.06 3.35
CA LEU A 25 -16.50 -22.61 3.33
C LEU A 25 -15.56 -21.84 4.26
N VAL A 26 -15.08 -22.46 5.34
CA VAL A 26 -14.15 -21.82 6.31
C VAL A 26 -12.69 -21.86 5.84
N LEU A 27 -12.38 -22.65 4.80
CA LEU A 27 -11.03 -22.83 4.27
C LEU A 27 -10.77 -22.14 2.93
N VAL A 28 -11.44 -21.03 2.64
CA VAL A 28 -10.94 -20.10 1.61
C VAL A 28 -9.99 -19.13 2.31
N PRO A 29 -8.66 -19.33 2.24
CA PRO A 29 -7.75 -18.25 2.55
C PRO A 29 -8.02 -17.17 1.51
N THR A 30 -8.71 -16.11 1.93
CA THR A 30 -8.71 -14.82 1.23
C THR A 30 -7.32 -14.22 1.39
N SER A 31 -6.35 -14.87 0.75
CA SER A 31 -5.06 -14.30 0.43
C SER A 31 -5.40 -13.16 -0.52
N ALA A 32 -5.64 -11.98 0.03
CA ALA A 32 -5.67 -10.74 -0.72
C ALA A 32 -4.30 -10.65 -1.40
N SER A 33 -4.22 -11.18 -2.62
CA SER A 33 -3.02 -11.16 -3.44
C SER A 33 -2.68 -9.69 -3.59
N ALA A 34 -1.61 -9.26 -2.94
CA ALA A 34 -1.14 -7.89 -3.04
C ALA A 34 -0.81 -7.68 -4.52
N SER A 35 -1.68 -6.93 -5.22
CA SER A 35 -1.58 -6.60 -6.64
C SER A 35 -0.11 -6.37 -7.03
N THR A 36 0.48 -7.33 -7.73
CA THR A 36 1.81 -7.21 -8.32
C THR A 36 1.81 -6.21 -9.47
N ASN A 37 0.64 -5.72 -9.89
CA ASN A 37 0.45 -4.72 -10.92
C ASN A 37 0.48 -3.31 -10.32
N TRP A 38 1.23 -2.43 -10.99
CA TRP A 38 1.24 -1.00 -10.71
C TRP A 38 -0.11 -0.40 -11.10
N LYS A 39 -0.70 0.40 -10.21
CA LYS A 39 -1.98 1.09 -10.46
C LYS A 39 -1.72 2.58 -10.62
N HIS A 40 -2.54 3.28 -11.40
CA HIS A 40 -2.49 4.75 -11.42
C HIS A 40 -2.83 5.30 -10.02
N LEU A 41 -2.08 6.29 -9.57
CA LEU A 41 -2.33 6.99 -8.31
C LEU A 41 -2.95 8.35 -8.60
N ASP A 42 -4.21 8.54 -8.21
CA ASP A 42 -4.77 9.87 -8.03
C ASP A 42 -4.16 10.49 -6.79
N MET A 43 -3.37 11.55 -6.95
CA MET A 43 -2.69 12.22 -5.84
C MET A 43 -3.67 12.76 -4.78
N ASN A 44 -4.94 13.02 -5.13
CA ASN A 44 -5.96 13.44 -4.19
C ASN A 44 -6.34 12.34 -3.17
N SER A 45 -6.04 11.07 -3.48
CA SER A 45 -6.30 9.92 -2.59
C SER A 45 -5.40 9.89 -1.35
N LEU A 46 -4.26 10.58 -1.38
CA LEU A 46 -3.32 10.69 -0.26
C LEU A 46 -3.82 11.62 0.85
N GLY A 47 -4.98 12.26 0.64
CA GLY A 47 -5.59 13.21 1.58
C GLY A 47 -4.94 14.59 1.55
N THR A 48 -5.56 15.52 2.25
CA THR A 48 -5.06 16.90 2.42
C THR A 48 -4.78 17.14 3.89
N ALA A 49 -3.56 17.57 4.22
CA ALA A 49 -3.16 17.87 5.58
C ALA A 49 -3.65 19.26 6.00
N THR A 50 -4.26 19.37 7.18
CA THR A 50 -4.54 20.66 7.83
C THR A 50 -3.34 21.13 8.65
N LYS A 51 -2.57 20.19 9.18
CA LYS A 51 -1.35 20.43 9.94
C LYS A 51 -0.33 19.34 9.66
N MET A 52 0.94 19.70 9.77
CA MET A 52 2.06 18.77 9.74
C MET A 52 3.12 19.15 10.76
N LYS A 53 3.81 18.15 11.31
CA LYS A 53 4.96 18.32 12.21
C LYS A 53 6.07 17.39 11.77
N VAL A 54 7.23 17.95 11.42
CA VAL A 54 8.44 17.15 11.15
C VAL A 54 8.93 16.55 12.46
N LEU A 55 9.13 15.23 12.48
CA LEU A 55 9.64 14.49 13.65
C LEU A 55 11.11 14.12 13.49
N LYS A 56 11.54 13.81 12.27
CA LYS A 56 12.93 13.49 11.94
C LYS A 56 13.18 13.86 10.48
N TYR A 57 14.35 14.37 10.17
CA TYR A 57 14.75 14.70 8.81
C TYR A 57 16.21 14.27 8.56
N ASN A 58 16.59 14.17 7.30
CA ASN A 58 17.99 13.99 6.91
C ASN A 58 18.70 15.36 6.90
N SER A 59 19.62 15.59 7.84
CA SER A 59 20.30 16.88 8.01
C SER A 59 21.27 17.24 6.88
N LEU A 60 21.70 16.26 6.09
CA LEU A 60 22.60 16.49 4.95
C LEU A 60 21.94 17.23 3.77
N ASN A 61 20.59 17.32 3.74
CA ASN A 61 19.84 17.83 2.59
C ASN A 61 19.03 19.11 2.90
N TRP A 62 19.40 19.86 3.95
CA TRP A 62 18.58 20.98 4.45
C TRP A 62 18.44 22.18 3.50
N GLY A 63 19.34 22.31 2.50
CA GLY A 63 19.24 23.30 1.41
C GLY A 63 18.67 22.76 0.09
N GLU A 64 18.88 21.47 -0.22
CA GLU A 64 18.49 20.85 -1.50
C GLU A 64 17.07 20.22 -1.49
N TYR A 65 16.45 20.07 -0.32
CA TYR A 65 15.20 19.31 -0.15
C TYR A 65 14.01 19.89 -0.94
N TYR A 66 14.03 21.19 -1.24
CA TYR A 66 12.94 21.86 -1.95
C TYR A 66 13.22 22.15 -3.42
N ASP A 67 14.44 22.55 -3.81
CA ASP A 67 14.72 22.91 -5.20
C ASP A 67 15.16 21.71 -6.04
N ASP A 68 16.24 21.02 -5.67
CA ASP A 68 16.92 20.07 -6.58
C ASP A 68 16.21 18.73 -6.75
N GLN A 69 15.57 18.21 -5.69
CA GLN A 69 14.84 16.94 -5.79
C GLN A 69 13.40 17.11 -6.29
N SER A 70 12.87 18.33 -6.34
CA SER A 70 11.51 18.57 -6.83
C SER A 70 11.39 18.06 -8.26
N ASP A 71 12.36 18.38 -9.11
CA ASP A 71 12.38 18.01 -10.53
C ASP A 71 12.23 16.51 -10.74
N LEU A 72 12.93 15.70 -9.95
CA LEU A 72 12.89 14.23 -10.06
C LEU A 72 11.51 13.62 -9.77
N PHE A 73 10.60 14.36 -9.12
CA PHE A 73 9.28 13.89 -8.71
C PHE A 73 8.13 14.83 -9.13
N LYS A 74 8.35 15.73 -10.10
CA LYS A 74 7.35 16.70 -10.58
C LYS A 74 6.19 16.08 -11.39
N ASP A 75 6.37 14.88 -11.96
CA ASP A 75 5.29 14.20 -12.71
C ASP A 75 4.18 13.71 -11.79
N THR A 76 3.13 14.50 -11.64
CA THR A 76 1.94 14.15 -10.84
C THR A 76 0.85 13.44 -11.66
N LYS A 77 0.95 13.46 -13.01
CA LYS A 77 -0.10 12.93 -13.90
C LYS A 77 0.04 11.43 -14.15
N HIS A 78 1.26 10.90 -14.17
CA HIS A 78 1.50 9.48 -14.48
C HIS A 78 2.04 8.70 -13.28
N VAL A 79 1.82 9.20 -12.07
CA VAL A 79 2.23 8.49 -10.87
C VAL A 79 1.50 7.16 -10.81
N GLN A 80 2.28 6.11 -10.57
CA GLN A 80 1.74 4.80 -10.31
C GLN A 80 2.15 4.34 -8.94
N TYR A 81 1.35 3.48 -8.31
CA TYR A 81 1.63 2.98 -6.98
C TYR A 81 1.42 1.48 -6.85
N LYS A 82 2.07 0.95 -5.81
CA LYS A 82 1.77 -0.34 -5.19
C LYS A 82 1.60 -0.13 -3.70
N TYR A 83 0.60 -0.76 -3.12
CA TYR A 83 0.35 -0.70 -1.68
C TYR A 83 0.41 -2.10 -1.05
N ALA A 84 1.25 -2.25 -0.05
CA ALA A 84 1.34 -3.44 0.77
C ALA A 84 0.60 -3.21 2.09
N LYS A 85 -0.60 -3.79 2.23
CA LYS A 85 -1.47 -3.60 3.41
C LYS A 85 -0.81 -4.04 4.71
N ARG A 86 -0.12 -5.19 4.72
CA ARG A 86 0.53 -5.77 5.92
C ARG A 86 1.56 -4.82 6.55
N THR A 87 2.40 -4.20 5.73
CA THR A 87 3.46 -3.29 6.21
C THR A 87 3.03 -1.82 6.14
N ARG A 88 1.83 -1.56 5.61
CA ARG A 88 1.30 -0.21 5.30
C ARG A 88 2.32 0.61 4.53
N THR A 89 2.87 0.00 3.48
CA THR A 89 3.90 0.60 2.64
C THR A 89 3.31 0.92 1.28
N LEU A 90 3.36 2.20 0.89
CA LEU A 90 3.02 2.65 -0.45
C LEU A 90 4.31 3.00 -1.19
N ILE A 91 4.53 2.36 -2.33
CA ILE A 91 5.62 2.67 -3.23
C ILE A 91 5.01 3.37 -4.43
N MET A 92 5.45 4.60 -4.68
CA MET A 92 5.11 5.39 -5.87
C MET A 92 6.24 5.30 -6.88
N ARG A 93 5.87 5.28 -8.14
CA ARG A 93 6.74 5.31 -9.30
C ARG A 93 6.39 6.53 -10.14
N TYR A 94 7.40 7.34 -10.40
CA TYR A 94 7.35 8.57 -11.17
C TYR A 94 8.17 8.38 -12.44
N ARG A 95 7.72 8.93 -13.57
CA ARG A 95 8.58 9.02 -14.75
C ARG A 95 9.77 9.91 -14.42
N ASN A 96 10.98 9.46 -14.75
CA ASN A 96 12.17 10.27 -14.55
C ASN A 96 12.29 11.31 -15.69
N PRO A 97 12.25 12.63 -15.41
CA PRO A 97 12.44 13.63 -16.45
C PRO A 97 13.87 13.59 -17.03
N GLN A 98 14.85 13.18 -16.23
CA GLN A 98 16.25 13.06 -16.63
C GLN A 98 16.59 11.62 -17.09
N GLN A 99 15.60 10.89 -17.61
CA GLN A 99 15.76 9.46 -17.94
C GLN A 99 16.93 9.15 -18.88
N PHE A 100 17.27 10.08 -19.79
CA PHE A 100 18.37 9.92 -20.74
C PHE A 100 19.74 10.12 -20.08
N LEU A 101 19.87 11.14 -19.21
CA LEU A 101 21.10 11.44 -18.47
C LEU A 101 21.41 10.33 -17.45
N LEU A 102 20.39 9.94 -16.68
CA LEU A 102 20.53 8.99 -15.57
C LEU A 102 20.33 7.53 -16.00
N LYS A 103 20.10 7.28 -17.29
CA LYS A 103 19.84 5.94 -17.87
C LYS A 103 18.81 5.13 -17.08
N THR A 104 17.82 5.79 -16.48
CA THR A 104 16.75 5.15 -15.71
C THR A 104 15.40 5.78 -16.04
N LYS A 105 14.43 4.92 -16.35
CA LYS A 105 13.08 5.34 -16.75
C LYS A 105 12.26 5.94 -15.61
N TYR A 106 12.54 5.52 -14.37
CA TYR A 106 11.68 5.83 -13.24
C TYR A 106 12.43 6.22 -11.98
N ASN A 107 11.79 7.09 -11.21
CA ASN A 107 12.14 7.44 -9.83
C ASN A 107 11.08 6.89 -8.88
N TYR A 108 11.45 6.67 -7.62
CA TYR A 108 10.56 6.05 -6.66
C TYR A 108 10.50 6.81 -5.34
N ARG A 109 9.30 6.91 -4.79
CA ARG A 109 9.07 7.31 -3.40
C ARG A 109 8.45 6.15 -2.64
N LYS A 110 8.84 5.99 -1.38
CA LYS A 110 8.28 4.97 -0.48
C LYS A 110 7.80 5.65 0.79
N LEU A 111 6.55 5.39 1.12
CA LEU A 111 5.85 5.94 2.27
C LEU A 111 5.48 4.77 3.16
N ILE A 112 5.94 4.83 4.41
CA ILE A 112 5.59 3.84 5.42
C ILE A 112 4.65 4.53 6.40
N TYR A 113 3.39 4.12 6.42
CA TYR A 113 2.37 4.70 7.27
C TYR A 113 2.33 3.97 8.62
N ARG A 114 2.53 4.74 9.69
CA ARG A 114 2.33 4.31 11.07
C ARG A 114 1.19 5.10 11.69
N HIS A 115 0.72 4.65 12.85
CA HIS A 115 -0.39 5.26 13.58
C HIS A 115 -1.73 5.24 12.81
N GLY A 116 -2.72 6.07 13.18
CA GLY A 116 -4.05 6.06 12.57
C GLY A 116 -4.12 6.60 11.13
N HIS A 117 -5.30 6.53 10.52
CA HIS A 117 -5.54 6.99 9.14
C HIS A 117 -5.81 8.50 9.03
N LYS A 118 -6.29 9.14 10.11
CA LYS A 118 -6.48 10.60 10.18
C LYS A 118 -5.22 11.33 10.64
N ASN A 119 -4.44 10.70 11.53
CA ASN A 119 -3.22 11.28 12.06
C ASN A 119 -1.97 10.42 11.76
N PRO A 120 -1.68 10.08 10.49
CA PRO A 120 -0.60 9.15 10.21
C PRO A 120 0.76 9.78 10.51
N ILE A 121 1.67 8.95 11.03
CA ILE A 121 3.10 9.25 11.04
C ILE A 121 3.71 8.56 9.82
N VAL A 122 4.24 9.34 8.88
CA VAL A 122 4.72 8.83 7.60
C VAL A 122 6.22 9.01 7.49
N THR A 123 6.92 7.89 7.34
CA THR A 123 8.34 7.88 7.01
C THR A 123 8.51 7.83 5.50
N HIS A 124 9.18 8.83 4.95
CA HIS A 124 9.44 9.01 3.54
C HIS A 124 10.84 8.56 3.18
N TYR A 125 10.92 7.81 2.09
CA TYR A 125 12.16 7.42 1.44
C TYR A 125 12.04 7.70 -0.05
N PHE A 126 13.18 7.83 -0.70
CA PHE A 126 13.25 7.94 -2.15
C PHE A 126 14.41 7.12 -2.70
N LYS A 127 14.37 6.85 -4.00
CA LYS A 127 15.53 6.39 -4.77
C LYS A 127 15.37 6.77 -6.24
N VAL A 128 16.48 6.98 -6.91
CA VAL A 128 16.58 7.20 -8.35
C VAL A 128 16.91 5.87 -9.01
N GLY A 129 16.07 5.40 -9.93
CA GLY A 129 16.26 4.12 -10.61
C GLY A 129 16.56 2.94 -9.68
N HIS A 130 17.75 2.37 -9.85
CA HIS A 130 18.21 1.16 -9.16
C HIS A 130 19.02 1.44 -7.89
N GLU A 131 19.15 2.70 -7.47
CA GLU A 131 19.85 3.07 -6.24
C GLU A 131 19.23 2.44 -4.97
N LYS A 132 20.00 2.48 -3.88
CA LYS A 132 19.49 2.14 -2.54
C LYS A 132 18.46 3.17 -2.08
N TRP A 133 17.50 2.72 -1.27
CA TRP A 133 16.54 3.61 -0.62
C TRP A 133 17.26 4.59 0.32
N LYS A 134 17.06 5.88 0.11
CA LYS A 134 17.56 6.96 0.96
C LYS A 134 16.42 7.49 1.83
N PHE A 135 16.71 7.69 3.11
CA PHE A 135 15.76 8.32 4.04
C PHE A 135 15.64 9.81 3.73
N ALA A 136 14.42 10.33 3.73
CA ALA A 136 14.16 11.76 3.56
C ALA A 136 13.67 12.40 4.87
N THR A 137 12.49 12.01 5.32
CA THR A 137 11.83 12.67 6.45
C THR A 137 10.80 11.76 7.11
N THR A 138 10.50 12.01 8.38
CA THR A 138 9.34 11.48 9.09
C THR A 138 8.47 12.64 9.53
N ILE A 139 7.21 12.62 9.10
CA ILE A 139 6.26 13.69 9.36
C ILE A 139 5.01 13.11 10.02
N HIS A 140 4.53 13.78 11.06
CA HIS A 140 3.21 13.56 11.64
C HIS A 140 2.21 14.48 10.94
N TYR A 141 1.17 13.91 10.32
CA TYR A 141 0.12 14.65 9.66
C TYR A 141 -1.15 14.67 10.49
N TRP A 142 -1.93 15.74 10.36
CA TRP A 142 -3.35 15.78 10.71
C TRP A 142 -4.12 15.99 9.41
N LEU A 143 -4.81 14.97 8.94
CA LEU A 143 -5.48 14.99 7.63
C LEU A 143 -6.94 15.42 7.77
N LYS A 144 -7.38 16.32 6.88
CA LYS A 144 -8.80 16.68 6.73
C LYS A 144 -9.64 15.48 6.30
N LYS A 145 -9.12 14.69 5.34
CA LYS A 145 -9.71 13.45 4.85
C LYS A 145 -8.69 12.32 5.02
N PRO A 146 -9.09 11.14 5.49
CA PRO A 146 -8.16 10.01 5.67
C PRO A 146 -7.63 9.51 4.32
N ILE A 147 -6.45 8.89 4.35
CA ILE A 147 -5.86 8.25 3.17
C ILE A 147 -6.76 7.10 2.70
N ARG A 148 -7.04 7.07 1.40
CA ARG A 148 -7.78 5.99 0.72
C ARG A 148 -6.76 5.21 -0.12
N TYR A 149 -6.66 3.89 0.09
CA TYR A 149 -5.67 3.02 -0.56
C TYR A 149 -6.25 2.25 -1.74
#